data_AF-A0A397EDH3-F1
#
_entry.id   AF-A0A397EDH3-F1
#
_cell.length_a   1.000
_cell.length_b   1.000
_cell.length_c   1.000
_cell.angle_alpha   90.00
_cell.angle_beta   90.00
_cell.angle_gamma   90.00
#
_symmetry.space_group_name_H-M   'P 1'
#
loop_
_entity.id
_entity.type
_entity.pdbx_description
1 polymer ?
#
loop_
_entity_poly.entity_id
_entity_poly.type
_entity_poly.pdbx_seq_one_letter_code
_entity_poly.pdbx_strand_id
1 'polypeptide(L)'
;MNYPIQHIMVKLIVTGFGKFGPVLINPTTKLATQLKDDPIVHTSFVLEVSAQGVRAALEPLWAEAKDDDETTVFVHLGVHDGTKTILLEQVGYNIANFRMPDEQGWVAQNEVIVADQPDSIRTHLPLETYHAALKAEGLQVELSTDPEDEQLHSIKTLLGLLSTLDDANTPVAAHP
;
A
#
# COMPACT_ATOMS: atom_id res chain seq x y z
N MET A 1 37.68 -13.75 -9.82
CA MET A 1 37.29 -12.32 -9.79
C MET A 1 36.13 -12.25 -8.80
N ASN A 2 36.40 -11.84 -7.56
CA ASN A 2 35.42 -11.85 -6.48
C ASN A 2 34.72 -10.50 -6.52
N TYR A 3 33.51 -10.45 -7.07
CA TYR A 3 32.67 -9.26 -6.92
C TYR A 3 32.20 -9.24 -5.47
N PRO A 4 32.49 -8.19 -4.68
CA PRO A 4 31.83 -8.05 -3.39
C PRO A 4 30.33 -7.97 -3.67
N ILE A 5 29.55 -8.92 -3.11
CA ILE A 5 28.11 -8.75 -3.02
C ILE A 5 27.93 -7.54 -2.10
N GLN A 6 27.67 -6.39 -2.71
CA GLN A 6 27.13 -5.26 -2.00
C GLN A 6 25.77 -5.73 -1.52
N HIS A 7 25.66 -6.07 -0.23
CA HIS A 7 24.37 -6.33 0.39
C HIS A 7 23.58 -5.04 0.26
N ILE A 8 22.75 -4.94 -0.78
CA ILE A 8 21.63 -4.02 -0.76
C ILE A 8 20.69 -4.66 0.26
N MET A 9 20.78 -4.20 1.51
CA MET A 9 19.81 -4.59 2.53
C MET A 9 18.51 -3.88 2.13
N VAL A 10 17.53 -4.67 1.70
CA VAL A 10 16.20 -4.18 1.35
C VAL A 10 15.29 -4.46 2.53
N LYS A 11 14.70 -3.42 3.11
CA LYS A 11 13.68 -3.57 4.15
C LYS A 11 12.32 -3.77 3.49
N LEU A 12 11.77 -4.97 3.57
CA LEU A 12 10.42 -5.25 3.07
C LEU A 12 9.39 -5.03 4.18
N ILE A 13 8.55 -4.01 4.02
CA ILE A 13 7.43 -3.72 4.92
C ILE A 13 6.14 -4.17 4.25
N VAL A 14 5.40 -5.08 4.89
CA VAL A 14 4.14 -5.59 4.38
C VAL A 14 2.99 -5.10 5.24
N THR A 15 1.90 -4.65 4.63
CA THR A 15 0.68 -4.33 5.38
C THR A 15 -0.51 -5.09 4.85
N GLY A 16 -1.40 -5.49 5.75
CA GLY A 16 -2.77 -5.90 5.41
C GLY A 16 -3.77 -4.96 6.06
N PHE A 17 -5.05 -5.23 5.87
CA PHE A 17 -6.13 -4.48 6.51
C PHE A 17 -6.98 -5.35 7.41
N GLY A 18 -7.46 -4.75 8.49
CA GLY A 18 -8.41 -5.35 9.41
C GLY A 18 -9.80 -5.55 8.82
N LYS A 19 -10.77 -5.83 9.70
CA LYS A 19 -12.19 -5.91 9.34
C LYS A 19 -12.68 -4.58 8.78
N PHE A 20 -13.67 -4.61 7.89
CA PHE A 20 -14.29 -3.39 7.39
C PHE A 20 -15.74 -3.61 6.98
N GLY A 21 -16.63 -2.72 7.43
CA GLY A 21 -18.05 -2.82 7.12
C GLY A 21 -18.60 -4.22 7.42
N PRO A 22 -19.22 -4.91 6.43
CA PRO A 22 -19.71 -6.28 6.61
C PRO A 22 -18.61 -7.36 6.56
N VAL A 23 -17.39 -7.02 6.12
CA VAL A 23 -16.26 -7.94 6.03
C VAL A 23 -15.65 -8.12 7.40
N LEU A 24 -16.18 -9.11 8.15
CA LEU A 24 -15.72 -9.43 9.50
C LEU A 24 -14.32 -10.06 9.52
N ILE A 25 -13.91 -10.69 8.42
CA ILE A 25 -12.59 -11.30 8.26
C ILE A 25 -12.03 -10.88 6.90
N ASN A 26 -11.09 -9.92 6.93
CA ASN A 26 -10.36 -9.52 5.75
C ASN A 26 -9.25 -10.56 5.47
N PRO A 27 -9.18 -11.16 4.27
CA PRO A 27 -8.14 -12.13 3.92
C PRO A 27 -6.73 -11.59 4.14
N THR A 28 -6.53 -10.28 3.98
CA THR A 28 -5.22 -9.65 4.14
C THR A 28 -4.78 -9.56 5.60
N THR A 29 -5.70 -9.57 6.58
CA THR A 29 -5.36 -9.78 8.01
C THR A 29 -4.55 -11.05 8.18
N LYS A 30 -5.02 -12.15 7.57
CA LYS A 30 -4.39 -13.47 7.70
C LYS A 30 -3.03 -13.48 7.00
N LEU A 31 -2.95 -12.94 5.78
CA LEU A 31 -1.70 -12.87 5.02
C LEU A 31 -0.64 -12.05 5.75
N ALA A 32 -0.97 -10.84 6.20
CA ALA A 32 -0.03 -10.00 6.94
C ALA A 32 0.43 -10.67 8.26
N THR A 33 -0.48 -11.34 8.96
CA THR A 33 -0.12 -12.08 10.18
C THR A 33 0.85 -13.23 9.88
N GLN A 34 0.63 -13.99 8.80
CA GLN A 34 1.50 -15.09 8.40
C GLN A 34 2.88 -14.61 7.93
N LEU A 35 2.92 -13.50 7.18
CA LEU A 35 4.16 -12.92 6.66
C LEU A 35 5.03 -12.26 7.74
N LYS A 36 4.50 -12.05 8.95
CA LYS A 36 5.27 -11.50 10.08
C LYS A 36 6.46 -12.38 10.47
N ASP A 37 6.33 -13.70 10.30
CA ASP A 37 7.36 -14.66 10.64
C ASP A 37 8.23 -15.06 9.43
N ASP A 38 8.02 -14.42 8.26
CA ASP A 38 8.79 -14.70 7.06
C ASP A 38 10.18 -14.03 7.14
N PRO A 39 11.28 -14.77 6.92
CA PRO A 39 12.64 -14.24 7.06
C PRO A 39 13.01 -13.13 6.08
N ILE A 40 12.27 -12.95 4.96
CA ILE A 40 12.52 -11.86 4.01
C ILE A 40 11.72 -10.59 4.33
N VAL A 41 10.75 -10.67 5.25
CA VAL A 41 9.90 -9.55 5.64
C VAL A 41 10.52 -8.86 6.85
N HIS A 42 10.88 -7.58 6.69
CA HIS A 42 11.43 -6.79 7.79
C HIS A 42 10.37 -6.51 8.86
N THR A 43 9.16 -6.16 8.43
CA THR A 43 8.03 -5.92 9.33
C THR A 43 6.72 -6.17 8.59
N SER A 44 5.76 -6.77 9.29
CA SER A 44 4.39 -6.94 8.79
C SER A 44 3.35 -6.65 9.87
N PHE A 45 2.30 -5.92 9.52
CA PHE A 45 1.20 -5.60 10.44
C PHE A 45 -0.12 -5.35 9.71
N VAL A 46 -1.19 -5.32 10.51
CA VAL A 46 -2.57 -5.12 10.05
C VAL A 46 -2.98 -3.70 10.38
N LEU A 47 -3.38 -2.95 9.35
CA LEU A 47 -3.84 -1.57 9.44
C LEU A 47 -5.33 -1.51 9.80
N GLU A 48 -5.70 -0.50 10.58
CA GLU A 48 -7.09 -0.05 10.72
C GLU A 48 -7.60 0.45 9.36
N VAL A 49 -8.85 0.17 9.03
CA VAL A 49 -9.47 0.61 7.77
C VAL A 49 -10.02 2.02 7.93
N SER A 50 -9.11 2.96 8.21
CA SER A 50 -9.38 4.39 8.27
C SER A 50 -8.19 5.18 7.70
N ALA A 51 -8.47 6.31 7.05
CA ALA A 51 -7.39 7.10 6.46
C ALA A 51 -6.43 7.66 7.53
N GLN A 52 -7.00 8.09 8.67
CA GLN A 52 -6.25 8.58 9.80
C GLN A 52 -5.44 7.47 10.50
N GLY A 53 -6.01 6.29 10.70
CA GLY A 53 -5.33 5.15 11.29
C GLY A 53 -4.19 4.63 10.42
N VAL A 54 -4.40 4.59 9.10
CA VAL A 54 -3.34 4.29 8.12
C VAL A 54 -2.19 5.28 8.22
N ARG A 55 -2.49 6.58 8.18
CA ARG A 55 -1.48 7.64 8.25
C ARG A 55 -0.68 7.57 9.55
N ALA A 56 -1.37 7.45 10.69
CA ALA A 56 -0.72 7.34 11.99
C ALA A 56 0.20 6.12 12.11
N ALA A 57 -0.15 5.00 11.47
CA ALA A 57 0.66 3.79 11.50
C ALA A 57 1.90 3.87 10.58
N LEU A 58 1.82 4.60 9.47
CA LEU A 58 2.85 4.58 8.43
C LEU A 58 3.75 5.81 8.40
N GLU A 59 3.30 6.97 8.87
CA GLU A 59 4.15 8.18 8.96
C GLU A 59 5.50 7.92 9.64
N PRO A 60 5.59 7.19 10.77
CA PRO A 60 6.89 6.90 11.38
C PRO A 60 7.79 6.03 10.48
N LEU A 61 7.20 5.10 9.72
CA LEU A 61 7.94 4.19 8.85
C LEU A 61 8.41 4.88 7.56
N TRP A 62 7.61 5.81 7.02
CA TRP A 62 8.05 6.66 5.91
C TRP A 62 9.17 7.60 6.33
N ALA A 63 9.06 8.20 7.53
CA ALA A 63 10.12 9.03 8.08
C ALA A 63 11.42 8.22 8.29
N GLU A 64 11.33 7.01 8.85
CA GLU A 64 12.50 6.13 8.99
C GLU A 64 13.08 5.77 7.62
N ALA A 65 12.26 5.30 6.68
CA ALA A 65 12.71 4.89 5.34
C ALA A 65 13.42 6.00 4.56
N LYS A 66 13.05 7.26 4.82
CA LYS A 66 13.66 8.44 4.20
C LYS A 66 15.04 8.77 4.74
N ASP A 67 15.22 8.61 6.05
CA ASP A 67 16.47 8.90 6.74
C ASP A 67 17.44 7.70 6.71
N ASP A 68 17.00 6.57 6.15
CA ASP A 68 17.77 5.34 6.04
C ASP A 68 18.61 5.29 4.76
N ASP A 69 19.81 4.71 4.87
CA ASP A 69 20.67 4.40 3.73
C ASP A 69 20.21 3.11 3.00
N GLU A 70 19.36 2.30 3.63
CA GLU A 70 18.77 1.08 3.07
C GLU A 70 17.52 1.36 2.22
N THR A 71 17.34 0.58 1.14
CA THR A 71 16.13 0.67 0.32
C THR A 71 14.96 0.03 1.07
N THR A 72 13.94 0.81 1.40
CA THR A 72 12.70 0.29 1.98
C THR A 72 11.64 0.09 0.90
N VAL A 73 11.02 -1.09 0.87
CA VAL A 73 9.95 -1.45 -0.06
C VAL A 73 8.67 -1.70 0.73
N PHE A 74 7.64 -0.93 0.43
CA PHE A 74 6.30 -1.10 1.00
C PHE A 74 5.42 -1.95 0.07
N VAL A 75 4.86 -3.03 0.60
CA VAL A 75 3.89 -3.89 -0.10
C VAL A 75 2.58 -3.88 0.67
N HIS A 76 1.58 -3.23 0.07
CA HIS A 76 0.26 -3.07 0.67
C HIS A 76 -0.72 -4.09 0.10
N LEU A 77 -1.18 -5.00 0.95
CA LEU A 77 -2.21 -5.96 0.64
C LEU A 77 -3.58 -5.36 0.97
N GLY A 78 -4.55 -5.51 0.07
CA GLY A 78 -5.95 -5.34 0.43
C GLY A 78 -6.85 -6.30 -0.34
N VAL A 79 -8.08 -6.46 0.14
CA VAL A 79 -9.08 -7.32 -0.50
C VAL A 79 -9.81 -6.59 -1.62
N HIS A 80 -10.22 -7.34 -2.62
CA HIS A 80 -11.26 -6.95 -3.59
C HIS A 80 -12.28 -8.09 -3.53
N ASP A 81 -13.50 -7.79 -3.14
CA ASP A 81 -14.49 -8.83 -2.87
C ASP A 81 -14.96 -9.50 -4.17
N GLY A 82 -15.26 -10.79 -4.12
CA GLY A 82 -15.77 -11.52 -5.29
C GLY A 82 -14.75 -11.93 -6.37
N THR A 83 -13.48 -11.50 -6.29
CA THR A 83 -12.42 -11.98 -7.19
C THR A 83 -11.56 -13.10 -6.61
N LYS A 84 -11.02 -13.94 -7.49
CA LYS A 84 -9.95 -14.92 -7.17
C LYS A 84 -8.61 -14.54 -7.80
N THR A 85 -8.59 -13.43 -8.55
CA THR A 85 -7.42 -12.93 -9.25
C THR A 85 -6.64 -11.99 -8.34
N ILE A 86 -5.32 -12.17 -8.29
CA ILE A 86 -4.42 -11.20 -7.68
C ILE A 86 -4.29 -10.01 -8.63
N LEU A 87 -4.64 -8.82 -8.16
CA LEU A 87 -4.47 -7.59 -8.92
C LEU A 87 -3.17 -6.91 -8.47
N LEU A 88 -2.26 -6.67 -9.41
CA LEU A 88 -1.05 -5.88 -9.19
C LEU A 88 -1.33 -4.43 -9.60
N GLU A 89 -1.54 -3.57 -8.61
CA GLU A 89 -1.91 -2.17 -8.83
C GLU A 89 -0.71 -1.35 -9.34
N GLN A 90 -0.86 -0.76 -10.52
CA GLN A 90 0.17 0.04 -11.15
C GLN A 90 0.13 1.52 -10.74
N VAL A 91 -1.03 2.00 -10.30
CA VAL A 91 -1.33 3.42 -10.11
C VAL A 91 -2.07 3.63 -8.79
N GLY A 92 -1.62 4.59 -7.99
CA GLY A 92 -2.40 5.18 -6.91
C GLY A 92 -2.92 6.55 -7.32
N TYR A 93 -4.18 6.86 -7.03
CA TYR A 93 -4.82 8.15 -7.35
C TYR A 93 -4.92 9.09 -6.14
N ASN A 94 -4.75 10.39 -6.33
CA ASN A 94 -4.85 11.38 -5.26
C ASN A 94 -6.29 11.84 -5.03
N ILE A 95 -7.18 10.87 -4.84
CA ILE A 95 -8.61 11.12 -4.60
C ILE A 95 -9.19 10.03 -3.71
N ALA A 96 -9.93 10.45 -2.68
CA ALA A 96 -10.71 9.59 -1.81
C ALA A 96 -12.18 9.69 -2.18
N ASN A 97 -12.80 8.54 -2.48
CA ASN A 97 -14.23 8.45 -2.73
C ASN A 97 -14.78 7.19 -2.05
N PHE A 98 -15.56 7.36 -0.99
CA PHE A 98 -16.03 6.26 -0.15
C PHE A 98 -17.55 6.13 -0.18
N ARG A 99 -18.04 4.90 -0.38
CA ARG A 99 -19.49 4.61 -0.37
C ARG A 99 -20.07 4.50 1.05
N MET A 100 -19.22 4.30 2.05
CA MET A 100 -19.61 4.15 3.46
C MET A 100 -18.53 4.77 4.36
N PRO A 101 -18.79 5.02 5.65
CA PRO A 101 -17.77 5.55 6.55
C PRO A 101 -16.60 4.58 6.71
N ASP A 102 -15.40 5.13 6.80
CA ASP A 102 -14.24 4.39 7.30
C ASP A 102 -14.39 4.05 8.80
N GLU A 103 -13.44 3.31 9.40
CA GLU A 103 -13.56 2.92 10.81
C GLU A 103 -13.57 4.11 11.80
N GLN A 104 -13.16 5.31 11.38
CA GLN A 104 -13.20 6.54 12.18
C GLN A 104 -14.34 7.48 11.77
N GLY A 105 -15.20 7.08 10.84
CA GLY A 105 -16.41 7.80 10.47
C GLY A 105 -16.25 8.78 9.30
N TRP A 106 -15.08 8.85 8.66
CA TRP A 106 -14.92 9.72 7.48
C TRP A 106 -15.60 9.09 6.26
N VAL A 107 -16.45 9.89 5.59
CA VAL A 107 -17.08 9.54 4.32
C VAL A 107 -16.61 10.58 3.30
N ALA A 108 -15.65 10.21 2.47
CA ALA A 108 -15.10 11.10 1.45
C ALA A 108 -15.97 11.11 0.19
N GLN A 109 -16.19 12.29 -0.40
CA GLN A 109 -16.88 12.44 -1.69
C GLN A 109 -16.00 13.17 -2.70
N ASN A 110 -15.22 12.42 -3.48
CA ASN A 110 -14.25 12.94 -4.45
C ASN A 110 -13.29 13.99 -3.84
N GLU A 111 -12.78 13.70 -2.66
CA GLU A 111 -11.89 14.60 -1.92
C GLU A 111 -10.44 14.34 -2.28
N VAL A 112 -9.65 15.40 -2.50
CA VAL A 112 -8.21 15.27 -2.69
C VAL A 112 -7.57 14.79 -1.40
N ILE A 113 -6.70 13.78 -1.49
CA ILE A 113 -6.07 13.16 -0.32
C ILE A 113 -4.95 14.05 0.22
N VAL A 114 -4.03 14.47 -0.65
CA VAL A 114 -2.92 15.37 -0.31
C VAL A 114 -2.93 16.57 -1.26
N ALA A 115 -3.05 17.76 -0.69
CA ALA A 115 -2.98 19.00 -1.45
C ALA A 115 -1.62 19.17 -2.13
N ASP A 116 -1.61 19.84 -3.28
CA ASP A 116 -0.41 20.20 -4.04
C ASP A 116 0.45 19.01 -4.52
N GLN A 117 -0.18 17.85 -4.69
CA GLN A 117 0.47 16.63 -5.18
C GLN A 117 -0.17 16.12 -6.48
N PRO A 118 0.55 15.31 -7.30
CA PRO A 118 0.01 14.79 -8.56
C PRO A 118 -1.32 14.05 -8.38
N ASP A 119 -2.20 14.13 -9.39
CA ASP A 119 -3.49 13.42 -9.41
C ASP A 119 -3.35 11.89 -9.33
N SER A 120 -2.17 11.38 -9.72
CA SER A 120 -1.83 9.96 -9.58
C SER A 120 -0.32 9.76 -9.56
N ILE A 121 0.08 8.62 -9.03
CA ILE A 121 1.46 8.15 -8.91
C ILE A 121 1.55 6.71 -9.39
N ARG A 122 2.68 6.32 -9.98
CA ARG A 122 2.92 4.95 -10.45
C ARG A 122 3.86 4.22 -9.51
N THR A 123 3.64 2.92 -9.34
CA THR A 123 4.58 2.08 -8.59
C THR A 123 5.92 1.99 -9.31
N HIS A 124 7.00 1.93 -8.52
CA HIS A 124 8.36 1.65 -9.00
C HIS A 124 8.68 0.15 -9.04
N LEU A 125 7.77 -0.70 -8.56
CA LEU A 125 7.95 -2.14 -8.60
C LEU A 125 7.88 -2.67 -10.04
N PRO A 126 8.73 -3.65 -10.42
CA PRO A 126 8.75 -4.23 -11.76
C PRO A 126 7.58 -5.22 -11.94
N LEU A 127 6.35 -4.70 -11.96
CA LEU A 127 5.12 -5.51 -11.92
C LEU A 127 4.99 -6.49 -13.08
N GLU A 128 5.51 -6.17 -14.26
CA GLU A 128 5.52 -7.08 -15.41
C GLU A 128 6.35 -8.34 -15.14
N THR A 129 7.44 -8.18 -14.38
CA THR A 129 8.30 -9.30 -13.96
C THR A 129 7.57 -10.17 -12.95
N TYR A 130 6.92 -9.55 -11.95
CA TYR A 130 6.13 -10.27 -10.95
C TYR A 130 4.94 -10.98 -11.55
N HIS A 131 4.21 -10.31 -12.45
CA HIS A 131 3.09 -10.89 -13.19
C HIS A 131 3.53 -12.13 -13.98
N ALA A 132 4.64 -12.05 -14.73
CA ALA A 132 5.16 -13.19 -15.48
C ALA A 132 5.56 -14.36 -14.56
N ALA A 133 6.23 -14.08 -13.43
CA ALA A 133 6.63 -15.09 -12.46
C ALA A 133 5.44 -15.77 -11.79
N LEU A 134 4.48 -14.99 -11.27
CA LEU A 134 3.27 -15.50 -10.61
C LEU A 134 2.39 -16.31 -11.57
N LYS A 135 2.29 -15.88 -12.83
CA LYS A 135 1.57 -16.61 -13.87
C LYS A 135 2.24 -17.93 -14.23
N ALA A 136 3.58 -17.99 -14.25
CA ALA A 136 4.33 -19.23 -14.46
C ALA A 136 4.12 -20.25 -13.33
N GLU A 137 3.89 -19.77 -12.10
CA GLU A 137 3.48 -20.59 -10.94
C GLU A 137 2.00 -21.02 -10.99
N GLY A 138 1.27 -20.66 -12.05
CA GLY A 138 -0.14 -21.04 -12.25
C GLY A 138 -1.13 -20.21 -11.43
N LEU A 139 -0.71 -19.08 -10.87
CA LEU A 139 -1.60 -18.17 -10.16
C LEU A 139 -2.42 -17.33 -11.13
N GLN A 140 -3.68 -17.03 -10.76
CA GLN A 140 -4.50 -16.05 -11.45
C GLN A 140 -4.06 -14.67 -11.02
N VAL A 141 -3.38 -13.95 -11.91
CA VAL A 141 -2.82 -12.62 -11.65
C VAL A 141 -3.02 -11.73 -12.86
N GLU A 142 -3.35 -10.46 -12.64
CA GLU A 142 -3.50 -9.44 -13.68
C GLU A 142 -2.90 -8.11 -13.21
N LEU A 143 -2.45 -7.28 -14.17
CA LEU A 143 -2.05 -5.91 -13.91
C LEU A 143 -3.29 -5.02 -13.88
N SER A 144 -3.38 -4.11 -12.90
CA SER A 144 -4.52 -3.20 -12.73
C SER A 144 -4.07 -1.74 -12.76
N THR A 145 -4.86 -0.88 -13.41
CA THR A 145 -4.77 0.59 -13.33
C THR A 145 -6.08 1.20 -12.87
N ASP A 146 -7.09 0.38 -12.62
CA ASP A 146 -8.45 0.85 -12.38
C ASP A 146 -8.52 1.44 -10.97
N PRO A 147 -8.96 2.69 -10.78
CA PRO A 147 -9.16 3.29 -9.47
C PRO A 147 -10.33 2.69 -8.67
N GLU A 148 -11.03 1.66 -9.19
CA GLU A 148 -12.27 1.06 -8.70
C GLU A 148 -12.86 1.67 -7.42
N ASP A 149 -14.13 2.07 -7.54
CA ASP A 149 -14.94 2.82 -6.58
C ASP A 149 -15.32 2.05 -5.29
N GLU A 150 -14.44 1.15 -4.86
CA GLU A 150 -14.45 0.42 -3.60
C GLU A 150 -13.53 1.08 -2.58
N GLN A 151 -14.03 1.24 -1.36
CA GLN A 151 -13.35 1.98 -0.30
C GLN A 151 -11.97 1.40 0.08
N LEU A 152 -11.80 0.08 0.02
CA LEU A 152 -10.50 -0.51 0.30
C LEU A 152 -9.50 -0.29 -0.85
N HIS A 153 -9.99 -0.17 -2.09
CA HIS A 153 -9.17 0.21 -3.23
C HIS A 153 -8.73 1.68 -3.11
N SER A 154 -9.63 2.56 -2.67
CA SER A 154 -9.30 3.96 -2.36
C SER A 154 -8.26 4.09 -1.23
N ILE A 155 -8.29 3.20 -0.22
CA ILE A 155 -7.28 3.18 0.84
C ILE A 155 -5.94 2.55 0.35
N LYS A 156 -5.94 1.54 -0.52
CA LYS A 156 -4.71 1.06 -1.21
C LYS A 156 -4.07 2.19 -2.03
N THR A 157 -4.91 2.98 -2.67
CA THR A 157 -4.54 4.17 -3.44
C THR A 157 -3.93 5.27 -2.55
N LEU A 158 -4.56 5.56 -1.40
CA LEU A 158 -4.03 6.43 -0.33
C LEU A 158 -2.64 5.96 0.13
N LEU A 159 -2.46 4.66 0.34
CA LEU A 159 -1.19 4.06 0.75
C LEU A 159 -0.09 4.22 -0.31
N GLY A 160 -0.41 3.92 -1.57
CA GLY A 160 0.51 4.14 -2.69
C GLY A 160 0.96 5.59 -2.74
N LEU A 161 0.01 6.53 -2.70
CA LEU A 161 0.31 7.96 -2.73
C LEU A 161 1.22 8.36 -1.57
N LEU A 162 0.82 8.12 -0.32
CA LEU A 162 1.58 8.57 0.84
C LEU A 162 3.00 7.96 0.90
N SER A 163 3.20 6.73 0.42
CA SER A 163 4.54 6.11 0.37
C SER A 163 5.52 6.78 -0.62
N THR A 164 5.03 7.56 -1.59
CA THR A 164 5.85 8.17 -2.65
C THR A 164 5.95 9.69 -2.56
N LEU A 165 5.00 10.35 -1.85
CA LEU A 165 5.07 11.80 -1.61
C LEU A 165 6.29 12.20 -0.77
N ASP A 166 6.87 11.26 -0.04
CA ASP A 166 8.12 11.48 0.70
C ASP A 166 9.38 11.35 -0.17
N ASP A 167 9.32 10.72 -1.35
CA ASP A 167 10.40 10.72 -2.36
C ASP A 167 10.48 12.07 -3.10
N ALA A 168 9.38 12.82 -3.15
CA ALA A 168 9.27 14.12 -3.81
C ALA A 168 9.22 15.28 -2.80
N ASN A 169 10.39 15.62 -2.25
CA ASN A 169 10.73 16.89 -1.59
C ASN A 169 9.64 17.99 -1.61
N THR A 170 8.95 18.28 -0.48
CA THR A 170 8.53 19.63 0.04
C THR A 170 7.70 19.48 1.35
N PRO A 171 7.91 20.32 2.39
CA PRO A 171 7.25 20.21 3.70
C PRO A 171 5.83 20.77 3.69
N VAL A 172 4.87 20.08 4.33
CA VAL A 172 3.51 20.60 4.51
C VAL A 172 3.40 21.36 5.82
N ALA A 173 3.07 22.65 5.70
CA ALA A 173 2.70 23.51 6.81
C ALA A 173 1.41 22.99 7.47
N ALA A 174 1.45 22.79 8.78
CA ALA A 174 0.25 22.67 9.58
C ALA A 174 -0.49 24.02 9.55
N HIS A 175 -1.71 24.03 9.03
CA HIS A 175 -2.64 25.14 9.22
C HIS A 175 -3.68 24.77 10.28
N PRO A 176 -4.19 25.78 11.01
CA PRO A 176 -4.55 25.70 12.43
C PRO A 176 -5.81 24.89 12.75
#